data_AF-A0A6P4EKM1-F1
#
_entry.id   AF-A0A6P4EKM1-F1
#
_cell.length_a   1.000
_cell.length_b   1.000
_cell.length_c   1.000
_cell.angle_alpha   90.00
_cell.angle_beta   90.00
_cell.angle_gamma   90.00
#
_symmetry.space_group_name_H-M   'P 1'
#
loop_
_entity.id
_entity.type
_entity.pdbx_description
1 polymer ?
#
loop_
_entity_poly.entity_id
_entity_poly.type
_entity_poly.pdbx_seq_one_letter_code
_entity_poly.pdbx_strand_id
1 'polypeptide(L)'
;MATENCAADCENSKSTSASLKILPKDYAYPLLDDPQKTLAPPTEGGETLGIRGGFSYFHYGCDGHQDAGWGCGYRTLQSAISWVCRRREAHEPVPSIREIQQILVALGDKGAQFEGSCDWIGTLEEFYVIDVLYQLPCRILHATELSSPEVLAQIRSYFEDYQGFIAMGGLSDTSSKAIIGYHSSAEGHIFFLVVDPHFEGVPSSRQQLIDQGYVRWVPVDEFPASTYNLCLIMQP
;
A
#
# COMPACT_ATOMS: atom_id res chain seq x y z
N MET A 1 26.48 -41.75 -44.22
CA MET A 1 25.10 -41.28 -44.47
C MET A 1 24.24 -41.93 -43.40
N ALA A 2 24.20 -41.36 -42.20
CA ALA A 2 23.35 -40.21 -41.81
C ALA A 2 21.89 -40.65 -41.70
N THR A 3 21.48 -40.96 -40.46
CA THR A 3 20.21 -40.49 -39.89
C THR A 3 20.39 -40.39 -38.38
N GLU A 4 20.37 -39.15 -37.92
CA GLU A 4 20.53 -38.70 -36.55
C GLU A 4 19.31 -39.05 -35.70
N ASN A 5 19.59 -39.43 -34.46
CA ASN A 5 18.62 -39.62 -33.39
C ASN A 5 18.56 -38.29 -32.61
N CYS A 6 17.63 -37.40 -32.98
CA CYS A 6 17.20 -36.21 -32.22
C CYS A 6 15.77 -36.49 -31.73
N ALA A 7 15.28 -36.16 -30.55
CA ALA A 7 15.72 -35.39 -29.39
C ALA A 7 14.79 -35.89 -28.23
N ALA A 8 15.32 -36.34 -27.09
CA ALA A 8 15.59 -35.53 -25.90
C ALA A 8 14.34 -34.83 -25.32
N ASP A 9 13.68 -35.55 -24.41
CA ASP A 9 13.12 -35.10 -23.12
C ASP A 9 12.58 -33.68 -23.05
N CYS A 10 11.28 -33.55 -23.34
CA CYS A 10 10.48 -32.42 -22.93
C CYS A 10 9.94 -32.68 -21.51
N GLU A 11 10.83 -32.66 -20.51
CA GLU A 11 10.45 -32.72 -19.10
C GLU A 11 10.67 -31.36 -18.41
N ASN A 12 9.53 -30.72 -18.11
CA ASN A 12 9.27 -30.12 -16.80
C ASN A 12 10.20 -28.96 -16.37
N SER A 13 10.06 -27.77 -16.99
CA SER A 13 10.43 -26.52 -16.31
C SER A 13 9.37 -26.16 -15.26
N LYS A 14 9.31 -26.96 -14.18
CA LYS A 14 8.78 -26.47 -12.91
C LYS A 14 9.74 -25.39 -12.43
N SER A 15 9.44 -24.15 -12.76
CA SER A 15 9.98 -22.98 -12.07
C SER A 15 9.71 -23.16 -10.59
N THR A 16 10.73 -23.60 -9.89
CA THR A 16 10.73 -23.74 -8.43
C THR A 16 11.01 -22.35 -7.89
N SER A 17 9.99 -21.49 -7.92
CA SER A 17 9.95 -20.33 -7.03
C SER A 17 9.90 -20.90 -5.63
N ALA A 18 11.06 -20.97 -4.98
CA ALA A 18 11.15 -21.27 -3.56
C ALA A 18 10.25 -20.26 -2.87
N SER A 19 9.10 -20.71 -2.36
CA SER A 19 8.11 -19.84 -1.74
C SER A 19 8.80 -19.10 -0.60
N LEU A 20 9.00 -17.79 -0.79
CA LEU A 20 9.74 -16.97 0.16
C LEU A 20 8.94 -16.96 1.47
N LYS A 21 9.41 -17.71 2.47
CA LYS A 21 8.65 -17.89 3.71
C LYS A 21 8.79 -16.64 4.56
N ILE A 22 7.73 -15.85 4.62
CA ILE A 22 7.67 -14.66 5.46
C ILE A 22 7.59 -15.11 6.93
N LEU A 23 8.56 -14.69 7.74
CA LEU A 23 8.62 -15.07 9.16
C LEU A 23 8.00 -13.99 10.04
N PRO A 24 7.50 -14.32 11.25
CA PRO A 24 7.13 -13.31 12.25
C PRO A 24 8.30 -12.36 12.57
N LYS A 25 7.97 -11.10 12.85
CA LYS A 25 8.94 -10.06 13.23
C LYS A 25 8.71 -9.66 14.67
N ASP A 26 9.81 -9.44 15.37
CA ASP A 26 9.81 -8.85 16.71
C ASP A 26 10.07 -7.35 16.57
N TYR A 27 9.08 -6.54 16.96
CA TYR A 27 9.17 -5.08 16.97
C TYR A 27 9.60 -4.60 18.35
N ALA A 28 10.38 -3.52 18.40
CA ALA A 28 10.79 -2.90 19.68
C ALA A 28 9.59 -2.34 20.47
N TYR A 29 8.48 -2.06 19.80
CA TYR A 29 7.21 -1.61 20.36
C TYR A 29 6.04 -2.11 19.48
N PRO A 30 4.83 -2.26 20.04
CA PRO A 30 3.67 -2.61 19.23
C PRO A 30 3.29 -1.46 18.29
N LEU A 31 3.03 -1.77 17.03
CA LEU A 31 2.49 -0.78 16.08
C LEU A 31 1.08 -0.36 16.50
N LEU A 32 0.71 0.88 16.16
CA LEU A 32 -0.65 1.37 16.39
C LEU A 32 -1.61 0.79 15.35
N ASP A 33 -2.67 0.16 15.83
CA ASP A 33 -3.74 -0.34 14.97
C ASP A 33 -4.78 0.73 14.68
N ASP A 34 -5.31 0.77 13.47
CA ASP A 34 -6.41 1.65 13.06
C ASP A 34 -6.13 3.10 13.48
N PRO A 35 -5.05 3.72 12.95
CA PRO A 35 -4.60 5.03 13.41
C PRO A 35 -5.64 6.14 13.19
N GLN A 36 -6.62 5.92 12.31
CA GLN A 36 -7.76 6.78 12.03
C GLN A 36 -8.96 6.61 12.97
N LYS A 37 -8.98 5.61 13.85
CA LYS A 37 -10.21 5.16 14.54
C LYS A 37 -10.91 6.24 15.38
N THR A 38 -10.16 7.21 15.88
CA THR A 38 -10.69 8.32 16.71
C THR A 38 -10.96 9.59 15.91
N LEU A 39 -10.68 9.59 14.60
CA LEU A 39 -10.86 10.75 13.75
C LEU A 39 -12.31 10.84 13.26
N ALA A 40 -12.98 11.94 13.60
CA ALA A 40 -14.33 12.23 13.09
C ALA A 40 -14.30 12.63 11.61
N PRO A 41 -15.42 12.53 10.88
CA PRO A 41 -15.58 13.14 9.56
C PRO A 41 -15.25 14.65 9.58
N PRO A 42 -14.80 15.23 8.45
CA PRO A 42 -14.32 16.61 8.41
C PRO A 42 -15.44 17.66 8.50
N THR A 43 -16.68 17.30 8.18
CA THR A 43 -17.86 18.18 8.25
C THR A 43 -19.04 17.48 8.92
N GLU A 44 -19.97 18.27 9.47
CA GLU A 44 -21.24 17.74 9.97
C GLU A 44 -22.17 17.39 8.79
N GLY A 45 -22.70 16.16 8.80
CA GLY A 45 -23.53 15.66 7.69
C GLY A 45 -22.71 15.17 6.49
N GLY A 46 -23.40 14.79 5.42
CA GLY A 46 -22.78 14.16 4.24
C GLY A 46 -22.66 12.64 4.33
N GLU A 47 -21.91 12.06 3.40
CA GLU A 47 -21.67 10.62 3.28
C GLU A 47 -20.18 10.33 3.47
N THR A 48 -19.87 9.37 4.35
CA THR A 48 -18.51 8.89 4.58
C THR A 48 -18.43 7.43 4.20
N LEU A 49 -17.52 7.12 3.27
CA LEU A 49 -17.13 5.78 2.91
C LEU A 49 -15.69 5.55 3.40
N GLY A 50 -15.38 4.33 3.80
CA GLY A 50 -14.07 4.01 4.35
C GLY A 50 -13.75 2.53 4.21
N ILE A 51 -12.53 2.19 4.59
CA ILE A 51 -12.12 0.79 4.63
C ILE A 51 -13.04 -0.05 5.52
N ARG A 52 -13.28 -1.30 5.12
CA ARG A 52 -13.78 -2.35 6.01
C ARG A 52 -12.59 -3.00 6.72
N GLY A 53 -12.78 -3.41 7.96
CA GLY A 53 -11.70 -4.00 8.76
C GLY A 53 -10.73 -2.94 9.30
N GLY A 54 -9.49 -3.32 9.49
CA GLY A 54 -8.46 -2.49 10.12
C GLY A 54 -7.09 -2.77 9.56
N PHE A 55 -6.06 -2.07 10.05
CA PHE A 55 -4.66 -2.26 9.65
C PHE A 55 -3.71 -1.76 10.74
N SER A 56 -2.45 -2.17 10.68
CA SER A 56 -1.40 -1.64 11.55
C SER A 56 -0.65 -0.51 10.83
N TYR A 57 -0.34 0.56 11.55
CA TYR A 57 0.33 1.74 11.01
C TYR A 57 1.85 1.51 10.91
N PHE A 58 2.30 1.10 9.72
CA PHE A 58 3.73 1.03 9.40
C PHE A 58 4.24 2.41 8.98
N HIS A 59 5.40 2.78 9.51
CA HIS A 59 6.02 4.10 9.34
C HIS A 59 7.54 3.98 9.39
N TYR A 60 8.26 5.07 9.11
CA TYR A 60 9.71 5.06 9.11
C TYR A 60 10.31 4.54 10.42
N GLY A 61 11.28 3.64 10.29
CA GLY A 61 12.01 3.07 11.42
C GLY A 61 11.23 2.10 12.29
N CYS A 62 9.96 1.78 11.99
CA CYS A 62 9.10 1.09 12.94
C CYS A 62 9.51 -0.36 13.24
N ASP A 63 10.30 -0.98 12.36
CA ASP A 63 10.90 -2.31 12.50
C ASP A 63 12.42 -2.26 12.76
N GLY A 64 12.96 -1.08 13.08
CA GLY A 64 14.39 -0.86 13.28
C GLY A 64 15.19 -0.68 12.00
N HIS A 65 14.59 -0.81 10.81
CA HIS A 65 15.27 -0.50 9.55
C HIS A 65 15.36 1.03 9.34
N GLN A 66 16.52 1.53 8.94
CA GLN A 66 16.72 2.98 8.69
C GLN A 66 16.26 3.35 7.28
N ASP A 67 14.97 3.63 7.13
CA ASP A 67 14.32 3.86 5.84
C ASP A 67 13.76 5.27 5.62
N ALA A 68 14.04 6.20 6.55
CA ALA A 68 13.65 7.60 6.39
C ALA A 68 14.22 8.19 5.09
N GLY A 69 13.36 8.82 4.29
CA GLY A 69 13.71 9.44 3.01
C GLY A 69 13.61 8.54 1.78
N TRP A 70 13.38 7.23 1.93
CA TRP A 70 13.25 6.32 0.78
C TRP A 70 12.25 5.16 0.97
N GLY A 71 11.89 4.85 2.21
CA GLY A 71 11.09 3.69 2.58
C GLY A 71 9.57 3.82 2.46
N CYS A 72 9.04 4.98 2.09
CA CYS A 72 7.62 5.28 2.28
C CYS A 72 6.69 4.35 1.50
N GLY A 73 7.09 3.94 0.28
CA GLY A 73 6.37 2.92 -0.50
C GLY A 73 6.31 1.57 0.22
N TYR A 74 7.42 1.12 0.81
CA TYR A 74 7.45 -0.10 1.60
C TYR A 74 6.52 -0.02 2.82
N ARG A 75 6.49 1.11 3.53
CA ARG A 75 5.63 1.29 4.71
C ARG A 75 4.14 1.37 4.36
N THR A 76 3.84 1.99 3.22
CA THR A 76 2.48 2.00 2.65
C THR A 76 2.05 0.58 2.29
N LEU A 77 2.91 -0.18 1.62
CA LEU A 77 2.69 -1.59 1.28
C LEU A 77 2.49 -2.48 2.51
N GLN A 78 3.32 -2.32 3.54
CA GLN A 78 3.19 -3.08 4.78
C GLN A 78 1.84 -2.80 5.48
N SER A 79 1.42 -1.54 5.51
CA SER A 79 0.09 -1.15 6.01
C SER A 79 -1.02 -1.80 5.18
N ALA A 80 -0.92 -1.75 3.86
CA ALA A 80 -1.85 -2.39 2.93
C ALA A 80 -1.91 -3.92 3.10
N ILE A 81 -0.78 -4.58 3.25
CA ILE A 81 -0.70 -6.03 3.50
C ILE A 81 -1.35 -6.38 4.85
N SER A 82 -1.08 -5.60 5.90
CA SER A 82 -1.74 -5.82 7.20
C SER A 82 -3.26 -5.66 7.12
N TRP A 83 -3.74 -4.75 6.26
CA TRP A 83 -5.16 -4.61 5.95
C TRP A 83 -5.72 -5.85 5.24
N VAL A 84 -5.03 -6.35 4.21
CA VAL A 84 -5.41 -7.58 3.48
C VAL A 84 -5.49 -8.77 4.44
N CYS A 85 -4.49 -8.97 5.30
CA CYS A 85 -4.49 -10.04 6.29
C CYS A 85 -5.71 -9.96 7.21
N ARG A 86 -6.03 -8.77 7.73
CA ARG A 86 -7.22 -8.57 8.58
C ARG A 86 -8.53 -8.76 7.83
N ARG A 87 -8.63 -8.30 6.58
CA ARG A 87 -9.82 -8.53 5.71
C ARG A 87 -10.09 -10.01 5.48
N ARG A 88 -9.06 -10.84 5.51
CA ARG A 88 -9.12 -12.30 5.33
C ARG A 88 -9.19 -13.08 6.65
N GLU A 89 -9.23 -12.40 7.80
CA GLU A 89 -9.12 -13.04 9.12
C GLU A 89 -7.86 -13.92 9.26
N ALA A 90 -6.80 -13.54 8.54
CA ALA A 90 -5.51 -14.23 8.53
C ALA A 90 -4.53 -13.58 9.52
N HIS A 91 -3.70 -14.41 10.14
CA HIS A 91 -2.63 -13.99 11.06
C HIS A 91 -1.24 -14.13 10.44
N GLU A 92 -1.15 -13.88 9.13
CA GLU A 92 0.11 -13.98 8.41
C GLU A 92 1.03 -12.79 8.76
N PRO A 93 2.34 -13.04 8.86
CA PRO A 93 3.30 -11.98 9.12
C PRO A 93 3.43 -11.05 7.90
N VAL A 94 3.54 -9.75 8.16
CA VAL A 94 3.83 -8.74 7.14
C VAL A 94 5.30 -8.84 6.72
N PRO A 95 5.66 -8.76 5.43
CA PRO A 95 7.05 -8.81 4.99
C PRO A 95 7.85 -7.57 5.41
N SER A 96 9.12 -7.76 5.73
CA SER A 96 10.11 -6.70 5.94
C SER A 96 10.50 -6.05 4.61
N ILE A 97 11.14 -4.88 4.66
CA ILE A 97 11.69 -4.21 3.46
C ILE A 97 12.58 -5.17 2.65
N ARG A 98 13.46 -5.91 3.33
CA ARG A 98 14.36 -6.86 2.67
C ARG A 98 13.60 -8.00 1.99
N GLU A 99 12.59 -8.58 2.63
CA GLU A 99 11.75 -9.62 2.03
C GLU A 99 10.96 -9.07 0.82
N ILE A 100 10.48 -7.83 0.89
CA ILE A 100 9.83 -7.16 -0.25
C ILE A 100 10.82 -7.01 -1.42
N GLN A 101 12.05 -6.54 -1.17
CA GLN A 101 13.09 -6.45 -2.19
C GLN A 101 13.42 -7.82 -2.79
N GLN A 102 13.52 -8.88 -1.96
CA GLN A 102 13.74 -10.25 -2.42
C GLN A 102 12.61 -10.75 -3.33
N ILE A 103 11.35 -10.45 -3.01
CA ILE A 103 10.20 -10.79 -3.86
C ILE A 103 10.34 -10.13 -5.23
N LEU A 104 10.65 -8.83 -5.27
CA LEU A 104 10.80 -8.08 -6.52
C LEU A 104 11.98 -8.58 -7.37
N VAL A 105 13.09 -8.98 -6.74
CA VAL A 105 14.22 -9.62 -7.43
C VAL A 105 13.83 -11.02 -7.95
N ALA A 106 13.14 -11.82 -7.14
CA ALA A 106 12.72 -13.17 -7.53
C ALA A 106 11.71 -13.17 -8.69
N LEU A 107 10.89 -12.12 -8.77
CA LEU A 107 9.98 -11.87 -9.91
C LEU A 107 10.71 -11.47 -11.20
N GLY A 108 11.96 -11.03 -11.11
CA GLY A 108 12.71 -10.45 -12.22
C GLY A 108 12.33 -9.00 -12.54
N ASP A 109 11.53 -8.34 -11.70
CA ASP A 109 11.20 -6.92 -11.83
C ASP A 109 12.42 -6.04 -11.52
N LYS A 110 13.20 -6.43 -10.50
CA LYS A 110 14.43 -5.75 -10.10
C LYS A 110 15.65 -6.65 -10.27
N GLY A 111 16.81 -6.04 -10.53
CA GLY A 111 18.10 -6.76 -10.56
C GLY A 111 18.61 -7.13 -9.17
N ALA A 112 19.54 -8.09 -9.09
CA ALA A 112 20.05 -8.63 -7.82
C ALA A 112 20.64 -7.58 -6.86
N GLN A 113 21.10 -6.43 -7.35
CA GLN A 113 21.66 -5.34 -6.52
C GLN A 113 20.59 -4.55 -5.75
N PHE A 114 19.30 -4.77 -6.06
CA PHE A 114 18.18 -4.13 -5.37
C PHE A 114 17.95 -4.71 -3.97
N GLU A 115 18.29 -5.98 -3.73
CA GLU A 115 18.21 -6.55 -2.39
C GLU A 115 19.22 -5.89 -1.46
N GLY A 116 18.72 -5.26 -0.40
CA GLY A 116 19.53 -4.52 0.56
C GLY A 116 19.91 -3.11 0.11
N SER A 117 19.40 -2.62 -1.03
CA SER A 117 19.58 -1.22 -1.42
C SER A 117 18.64 -0.29 -0.64
N CYS A 118 18.83 1.02 -0.82
CA CYS A 118 17.94 2.07 -0.32
C CYS A 118 17.08 2.66 -1.45
N ASP A 119 16.84 1.89 -2.51
CA ASP A 119 15.99 2.34 -3.62
C ASP A 119 14.52 2.35 -3.20
N TRP A 120 13.76 3.33 -3.69
CA TRP A 120 12.32 3.43 -3.45
C TRP A 120 11.52 2.42 -4.30
N ILE A 121 10.28 2.16 -3.90
CA ILE A 121 9.29 1.42 -4.69
C ILE A 121 8.05 2.28 -4.93
N GLY A 122 7.36 2.05 -6.05
CA GLY A 122 6.09 2.70 -6.37
C GLY A 122 4.91 1.73 -6.33
N THR A 123 3.74 2.25 -6.69
CA THR A 123 2.47 1.50 -6.67
C THR A 123 2.43 0.25 -7.55
N LEU A 124 3.30 0.19 -8.57
CA LEU A 124 3.38 -0.98 -9.45
C LEU A 124 4.11 -2.14 -8.75
N GLU A 125 5.24 -1.86 -8.11
CA GLU A 125 5.95 -2.85 -7.28
C GLU A 125 5.10 -3.29 -6.09
N GLU A 126 4.34 -2.36 -5.47
CA GLU A 126 3.38 -2.68 -4.42
C GLU A 126 2.33 -3.70 -4.89
N PHE A 127 1.78 -3.49 -6.10
CA PHE A 127 0.88 -4.46 -6.72
C PHE A 127 1.55 -5.83 -6.92
N TYR A 128 2.76 -5.87 -7.50
CA TYR A 128 3.45 -7.14 -7.75
C TYR A 128 3.65 -7.97 -6.49
N VAL A 129 4.01 -7.32 -5.38
CA VAL A 129 4.20 -8.00 -4.10
C VAL A 129 2.87 -8.51 -3.54
N ILE A 130 1.80 -7.72 -3.63
CA ILE A 130 0.45 -8.14 -3.20
C ILE A 130 -0.03 -9.34 -4.03
N ASP A 131 0.17 -9.33 -5.35
CA ASP A 131 -0.22 -10.41 -6.25
C ASP A 131 0.53 -11.71 -5.91
N VAL A 132 1.85 -11.65 -5.77
CA VAL A 132 2.66 -12.82 -5.40
C VAL A 132 2.23 -13.44 -4.08
N LEU A 133 1.98 -12.62 -3.06
CA LEU A 133 1.67 -13.10 -1.72
C LEU A 133 0.22 -13.58 -1.59
N TYR A 134 -0.72 -12.89 -2.22
CA TYR A 134 -2.15 -13.04 -1.92
C TYR A 134 -3.02 -13.40 -3.12
N GLN A 135 -2.45 -13.41 -4.33
CA GLN A 135 -3.16 -13.60 -5.60
C GLN A 135 -4.38 -12.67 -5.70
N LEU A 136 -4.13 -11.40 -5.39
CA LEU A 136 -5.14 -10.36 -5.37
C LEU A 136 -5.04 -9.45 -6.58
N PRO A 137 -6.14 -9.28 -7.34
CA PRO A 137 -6.17 -8.27 -8.37
C PRO A 137 -6.06 -6.88 -7.73
N CYS A 138 -5.27 -6.02 -8.36
CA CYS A 138 -5.25 -4.59 -8.09
C CYS A 138 -5.53 -3.83 -9.39
N ARG A 139 -6.15 -2.66 -9.29
CA ARG A 139 -6.33 -1.74 -10.41
C ARG A 139 -5.44 -0.52 -10.20
N ILE A 140 -4.60 -0.22 -11.18
CA ILE A 140 -3.83 1.03 -11.20
C ILE A 140 -4.68 2.12 -11.85
N LEU A 141 -5.08 3.11 -11.07
CA LEU A 141 -5.74 4.33 -11.56
C LEU A 141 -4.71 5.44 -11.66
N HIS A 142 -4.52 5.96 -12.87
CA HIS A 142 -3.65 7.08 -13.16
C HIS A 142 -4.45 8.38 -13.13
N ALA A 143 -4.02 9.35 -12.33
CA ALA A 143 -4.68 10.64 -12.21
C ALA A 143 -3.67 11.78 -12.34
N THR A 144 -3.94 12.74 -13.22
CA THR A 144 -3.16 13.99 -13.31
C THR A 144 -3.71 15.09 -12.40
N GLU A 145 -4.91 14.86 -11.86
CA GLU A 145 -5.60 15.73 -10.92
C GLU A 145 -6.60 14.86 -10.12
N LEU A 146 -6.43 14.81 -8.79
CA LEU A 146 -7.28 13.99 -7.93
C LEU A 146 -8.70 14.55 -7.76
N SER A 147 -8.86 15.87 -7.90
CA SER A 147 -10.16 16.57 -7.86
C SER A 147 -10.98 16.41 -9.15
N SER A 148 -10.44 15.75 -10.19
CA SER A 148 -11.18 15.49 -11.43
C SER A 148 -12.46 14.67 -11.15
N PRO A 149 -13.64 15.08 -11.66
CA PRO A 149 -14.90 14.38 -11.42
C PRO A 149 -14.86 12.89 -11.80
N GLU A 150 -14.12 12.53 -12.84
CA GLU A 150 -13.95 11.14 -13.28
C GLU A 150 -13.15 10.31 -12.26
N VAL A 151 -12.06 10.88 -11.73
CA VAL A 151 -11.22 10.22 -10.72
C VAL A 151 -12.00 10.07 -9.41
N LEU A 152 -12.69 11.13 -8.98
CA LEU A 152 -13.54 11.11 -7.78
C LEU A 152 -14.63 10.04 -7.87
N ALA A 153 -15.32 9.94 -9.02
CA ALA A 153 -16.34 8.93 -9.23
C ALA A 153 -15.78 7.50 -9.17
N GLN A 154 -14.60 7.26 -9.75
CA GLN A 154 -13.94 5.96 -9.72
C GLN A 154 -13.48 5.56 -8.30
N ILE A 155 -12.96 6.51 -7.52
CA ILE A 155 -12.56 6.27 -6.13
C ILE A 155 -13.79 6.03 -5.25
N ARG A 156 -14.87 6.80 -5.44
CA ARG A 156 -16.14 6.59 -4.72
C ARG A 156 -16.69 5.18 -4.97
N SER A 157 -16.85 4.79 -6.24
CA SER A 157 -17.33 3.45 -6.60
C SER A 157 -16.43 2.35 -6.02
N TYR A 158 -15.11 2.55 -6.00
CA TYR A 158 -14.20 1.61 -5.34
C TYR A 158 -14.49 1.44 -3.84
N PHE A 159 -14.76 2.53 -3.12
CA PHE A 159 -15.12 2.44 -1.70
C PHE A 159 -16.52 1.83 -1.48
N GLU A 160 -17.48 2.08 -2.38
CA GLU A 160 -18.80 1.44 -2.34
C GLU A 160 -18.71 -0.08 -2.55
N ASP A 161 -17.90 -0.52 -3.51
CA ASP A 161 -17.79 -1.93 -3.91
C ASP A 161 -16.85 -2.75 -3.01
N TYR A 162 -15.69 -2.19 -2.64
CA TYR A 162 -14.61 -2.94 -1.98
C TYR A 162 -14.36 -2.51 -0.54
N GLN A 163 -14.77 -1.29 -0.17
CA GLN A 163 -14.43 -0.68 1.12
C GLN A 163 -12.92 -0.85 1.39
N GLY A 164 -12.11 -0.44 0.42
CA GLY A 164 -10.75 -0.95 0.22
C GLY A 164 -9.63 0.03 0.52
N PHE A 165 -8.40 -0.47 0.62
CA PHE A 165 -7.19 0.34 0.85
C PHE A 165 -6.56 0.76 -0.48
N ILE A 166 -6.30 2.05 -0.65
CA ILE A 166 -5.63 2.59 -1.84
C ILE A 166 -4.21 3.03 -1.46
N ALA A 167 -3.20 2.40 -2.05
CA ALA A 167 -1.85 2.94 -1.98
C ALA A 167 -1.66 4.00 -3.07
N MET A 168 -1.11 5.16 -2.71
CA MET A 168 -0.94 6.32 -3.58
C MET A 168 0.53 6.67 -3.68
N GLY A 169 1.06 6.73 -4.89
CA GLY A 169 2.37 7.29 -5.19
C GLY A 169 2.24 8.56 -6.03
N GLY A 170 2.83 9.66 -5.58
CA GLY A 170 3.00 10.88 -6.38
C GLY A 170 4.31 10.86 -7.15
N LEU A 171 4.28 11.15 -8.45
CA LEU A 171 5.50 11.21 -9.26
C LEU A 171 6.34 12.47 -8.99
N SER A 172 5.74 13.54 -8.47
CA SER A 172 6.44 14.81 -8.20
C SER A 172 7.00 14.94 -6.79
N ASP A 173 6.34 14.36 -5.79
CA ASP A 173 6.76 14.42 -4.38
C ASP A 173 7.53 13.17 -3.94
N THR A 174 7.55 12.10 -4.76
CA THR A 174 8.16 10.80 -4.44
C THR A 174 7.74 10.28 -3.06
N SER A 175 6.51 10.59 -2.66
CA SER A 175 6.06 10.42 -1.28
C SER A 175 4.80 9.57 -1.26
N SER A 176 4.99 8.27 -1.03
CA SER A 176 3.89 7.31 -0.93
C SER A 176 3.04 7.57 0.32
N LYS A 177 1.72 7.51 0.15
CA LYS A 177 0.71 7.65 1.20
C LYS A 177 -0.42 6.65 0.93
N ALA A 178 -1.36 6.52 1.85
CA ALA A 178 -2.57 5.75 1.61
C ALA A 178 -3.83 6.62 1.64
N ILE A 179 -4.81 6.27 0.82
CA ILE A 179 -6.18 6.77 0.92
C ILE A 179 -7.04 5.63 1.45
N ILE A 180 -7.68 5.82 2.60
CA ILE A 180 -8.47 4.80 3.28
C ILE A 180 -9.93 5.23 3.52
N GLY A 181 -10.33 6.38 2.99
CA GLY A 181 -11.70 6.87 3.07
C GLY A 181 -11.98 8.03 2.13
N TYR A 182 -13.26 8.21 1.88
CA TYR A 182 -13.85 9.21 1.00
C TYR A 182 -15.02 9.86 1.73
N HIS A 183 -15.03 11.19 1.81
CA HIS A 183 -16.14 11.92 2.41
C HIS A 183 -16.70 12.95 1.42
N SER A 184 -18.02 12.94 1.24
CA SER A 184 -18.76 13.98 0.52
C SER A 184 -19.61 14.74 1.53
N SER A 185 -19.30 16.02 1.74
CA SER A 185 -20.12 16.91 2.57
C SER A 185 -21.51 17.15 1.94
N ALA A 186 -22.44 17.73 2.72
CA ALA A 186 -23.76 18.09 2.25
C ALA A 186 -23.73 19.17 1.15
N GLU A 187 -22.69 20.00 1.15
CA GLU A 187 -22.44 21.08 0.19
C GLU A 187 -21.70 20.61 -1.08
N GLY A 188 -21.28 19.34 -1.12
CA GLY A 188 -20.60 18.73 -2.27
C GLY A 188 -19.06 18.84 -2.26
N HIS A 189 -18.46 19.36 -1.18
CA HIS A 189 -17.00 19.29 -0.99
C HIS A 189 -16.56 17.85 -0.70
N ILE A 190 -15.49 17.43 -1.35
CA ILE A 190 -14.94 16.08 -1.24
C ILE A 190 -13.62 16.08 -0.47
N PHE A 191 -13.44 15.08 0.39
CA PHE A 191 -12.23 14.87 1.19
C PHE A 191 -11.77 13.43 1.10
N PHE A 192 -10.46 13.23 1.13
CA PHE A 192 -9.84 11.91 1.29
C PHE A 192 -9.26 11.75 2.68
N LEU A 193 -9.46 10.58 3.29
CA LEU A 193 -8.78 10.23 4.53
C LEU A 193 -7.41 9.65 4.19
N VAL A 194 -6.38 10.46 4.44
CA VAL A 194 -4.98 10.15 4.11
C VAL A 194 -4.26 9.60 5.34
N VAL A 195 -3.46 8.58 5.12
CA VAL A 195 -2.48 8.04 6.08
C VAL A 195 -1.09 8.21 5.50
N ASP A 196 -0.26 8.95 6.22
CA ASP A 196 1.09 9.31 5.83
C ASP A 196 2.10 8.43 6.62
N PRO A 197 2.95 7.64 5.97
CA PRO A 197 3.90 6.74 6.64
C PRO A 197 5.20 7.43 7.10
N HIS A 198 5.36 8.74 6.90
CA HIS A 198 6.64 9.44 7.16
C HIS A 198 6.86 9.79 8.64
N PHE A 199 6.04 9.28 9.57
CA PHE A 199 6.27 9.48 10.99
C PHE A 199 7.59 8.83 11.41
N GLU A 200 8.46 9.59 12.07
CA GLU A 200 9.72 9.11 12.61
C GLU A 200 9.65 9.01 14.14
N GLY A 201 10.04 7.84 14.67
CA GLY A 201 10.06 7.57 16.11
C GLY A 201 8.92 6.66 16.56
N VAL A 202 8.64 6.65 17.87
CA VAL A 202 7.60 5.80 18.46
C VAL A 202 6.34 6.64 18.71
N PRO A 203 5.22 6.39 18.01
CA PRO A 203 4.01 7.15 18.22
C PRO A 203 3.39 6.79 19.58
N SER A 204 3.17 7.81 20.41
CA SER A 204 2.60 7.65 21.77
C SER A 204 1.11 7.31 21.76
N SER A 205 0.39 7.76 20.73
CA SER A 205 -1.06 7.54 20.59
C SER A 205 -1.54 7.81 19.16
N ARG A 206 -2.76 7.36 18.85
CA ARG A 206 -3.47 7.73 17.61
C ARG A 206 -3.71 9.23 17.52
N GLN A 207 -4.01 9.87 18.65
CA GLN A 207 -4.24 11.30 18.72
C GLN A 207 -3.01 12.10 18.30
N GLN A 208 -1.80 11.65 18.68
CA GLN A 208 -0.56 12.29 18.21
C GLN A 208 -0.46 12.27 16.68
N LEU A 209 -0.75 11.15 16.03
CA LEU A 209 -0.70 11.02 14.57
C LEU A 209 -1.72 11.95 13.89
N ILE A 210 -2.90 12.10 14.49
CA ILE A 210 -3.95 13.00 14.02
C ILE A 210 -3.52 14.48 14.20
N ASP A 211 -3.11 14.86 15.40
CA ASP A 211 -2.72 16.23 15.75
C ASP A 211 -1.54 16.74 14.92
N GLN A 212 -0.63 15.84 14.55
CA GLN A 212 0.53 16.14 13.70
C GLN A 212 0.24 16.00 12.20
N GLY A 213 -0.98 15.59 11.82
CA GLY A 213 -1.42 15.53 10.42
C GLY A 213 -0.97 14.30 9.63
N TYR A 214 -0.40 13.27 10.28
CA TYR A 214 -0.07 11.99 9.63
C TYR A 214 -1.31 11.17 9.31
N VAL A 215 -2.43 11.42 9.99
CA VAL A 215 -3.73 10.82 9.70
C VAL A 215 -4.77 11.92 9.69
N ARG A 216 -5.26 12.30 8.51
CA ARG A 216 -6.16 13.44 8.38
C ARG A 216 -7.08 13.33 7.17
N TRP A 217 -8.24 13.97 7.27
CA TRP A 217 -9.04 14.31 6.11
C TRP A 217 -8.38 15.47 5.37
N VAL A 218 -8.21 15.31 4.06
CA VAL A 218 -7.61 16.31 3.17
C VAL A 218 -8.65 16.66 2.11
N PRO A 219 -9.05 17.94 1.97
CA PRO A 219 -9.86 18.39 0.84
C PRO A 219 -9.16 18.02 -0.47
N VAL A 220 -9.89 17.48 -1.45
CA VAL A 220 -9.28 17.02 -2.71
C VAL A 220 -8.61 18.16 -3.49
N ASP A 221 -9.05 19.39 -3.27
CA ASP A 221 -8.50 20.60 -3.89
C ASP A 221 -7.15 21.05 -3.27
N GLU A 222 -6.77 20.51 -2.11
CA GLU A 222 -5.45 20.77 -1.51
C GLU A 222 -4.34 19.89 -2.10
N PHE A 223 -4.68 18.84 -2.85
CA PHE A 223 -3.68 18.01 -3.51
C PHE A 223 -3.08 18.76 -4.69
N PRO A 224 -1.74 18.84 -4.83
CA PRO A 224 -1.12 19.54 -5.93
C PRO A 224 -1.48 18.89 -7.27
N ALA A 225 -1.64 19.71 -8.30
CA ALA A 225 -1.81 19.24 -9.67
C ALA A 225 -0.54 18.47 -10.09
N SER A 226 -0.65 17.15 -10.12
CA SER A 226 0.46 16.25 -10.38
C SER A 226 -0.04 14.90 -10.85
N THR A 227 0.88 14.09 -11.35
CA THR A 227 0.60 12.71 -11.70
C THR A 227 0.70 11.83 -10.47
N TYR A 228 -0.42 11.18 -10.16
CA TYR A 228 -0.58 10.17 -9.12
C TYR A 228 -0.88 8.83 -9.77
N ASN A 229 -0.24 7.79 -9.24
CA ASN A 229 -0.68 6.42 -9.46
C ASN A 229 -1.35 5.93 -8.18
N LEU A 230 -2.54 5.37 -8.31
CA LEU A 230 -3.33 4.82 -7.22
C LEU A 230 -3.46 3.32 -7.44
N CYS A 231 -2.94 2.51 -6.51
CA CYS A 231 -3.14 1.07 -6.48
C CYS A 231 -4.39 0.75 -5.65
N LEU A 232 -5.49 0.44 -6.34
CA LEU A 232 -6.76 0.06 -5.74
C LEU A 232 -6.76 -1.46 -5.50
N ILE A 233 -6.62 -1.88 -4.25
CA ILE A 233 -6.54 -3.30 -3.89
C ILE A 233 -7.95 -3.91 -3.87
N MET A 234 -8.23 -4.88 -4.73
CA MET A 234 -9.58 -5.39 -4.96
C MET A 234 -9.89 -6.64 -4.10
N GLN A 235 -9.60 -6.55 -2.80
CA GLN A 235 -9.96 -7.59 -1.82
C GLN A 235 -11.50 -7.55 -1.59
N PRO A 236 -12.24 -8.64 -1.89
CA PRO A 236 -13.69 -8.71 -1.64
C PRO A 236 -14.02 -8.73 -0.15
#